data_AF-A0A7W0NW22-F1
#
_entry.id   AF-A0A7W0NW22-F1
#
_cell.length_a   1.000
_cell.length_b   1.000
_cell.length_c   1.000
_cell.angle_alpha   90.00
_cell.angle_beta   90.00
_cell.angle_gamma   90.00
#
_symmetry.space_group_name_H-M   'P 1'
#
loop_
_entity.id
_entity.type
_entity.pdbx_description
1 polymer ?
#
loop_
_entity_poly.entity_id
_entity_poly.type
_entity_poly.pdbx_seq_one_letter_code
_entity_poly.pdbx_strand_id
1 'polypeptide(L)'
;MSSLDAELEKLYRDNWDRLSAGIPRGCGMSNPLLGTVPGGYEAAPVRLLVIGRETHGWCEGWDAEFSGDRVAGLRLRYASFERGKRYRKTPFFQAATELQRLLNPASDPFDFMWLNLFICDEKKGLPKGPNAESLRRISLLREEIFILEPDAVVFFTGPATMNTIKHPHYFPDAEFRPRSPKWSQLVAAGLRKRQRLPITRNTCV
;
A
#
# COMPACT_ATOMS: atom_id res chain seq x y z
N MET A 1 -21.84 1.57 0.91
CA MET A 1 -20.70 0.64 1.00
C MET A 1 -20.77 -0.25 -0.22
N SER A 2 -19.68 -0.37 -0.97
CA SER A 2 -19.66 -1.23 -2.15
C SER A 2 -19.55 -2.71 -1.74
N SER A 3 -19.81 -3.65 -2.65
CA SER A 3 -19.78 -5.07 -2.30
C SER A 3 -18.37 -5.52 -1.91
N LEU A 4 -17.33 -5.02 -2.59
CA LEU A 4 -15.94 -5.36 -2.26
C LEU A 4 -15.54 -4.80 -0.90
N ASP A 5 -16.01 -3.60 -0.53
CA ASP A 5 -15.68 -3.01 0.77
C ASP A 5 -16.24 -3.84 1.93
N ALA A 6 -17.45 -4.37 1.76
CA ALA A 6 -18.11 -5.25 2.73
C ALA A 6 -17.41 -6.61 2.84
N GLU A 7 -17.00 -7.21 1.72
CA GLU A 7 -16.22 -8.46 1.73
C GLU A 7 -14.86 -8.27 2.38
N LEU A 8 -14.18 -7.16 2.09
CA LEU A 8 -12.90 -6.82 2.72
C LEU A 8 -13.07 -6.58 4.23
N GLU A 9 -14.17 -5.96 4.65
CA GLU A 9 -14.49 -5.80 6.09
C GLU A 9 -14.71 -7.14 6.76
N LYS A 10 -15.48 -8.02 6.12
CA LYS A 10 -15.72 -9.37 6.60
C LYS A 10 -14.40 -10.15 6.75
N LEU A 11 -13.50 -10.08 5.76
CA LEU A 11 -12.18 -10.70 5.84
C LEU A 11 -11.42 -10.28 7.10
N TYR A 12 -11.40 -8.97 7.41
CA TYR A 12 -10.72 -8.46 8.60
C TYR A 12 -11.40 -8.88 9.90
N ARG A 13 -12.74 -8.86 9.94
CA ARG A 13 -13.49 -9.29 11.12
C ARG A 13 -13.28 -10.76 11.43
N ASP A 14 -13.39 -11.62 10.41
CA ASP A 14 -13.21 -13.06 10.55
C ASP A 14 -11.78 -13.44 10.98
N ASN A 15 -10.79 -12.57 10.71
CA ASN A 15 -9.39 -12.80 11.04
C ASN A 15 -8.87 -11.94 12.20
N TRP A 16 -9.71 -11.15 12.86
CA TRP A 16 -9.25 -10.14 13.81
C TRP A 16 -8.50 -10.73 15.00
N ASP A 17 -8.98 -11.84 15.55
CA ASP A 17 -8.31 -12.50 16.69
C ASP A 17 -6.92 -13.00 16.29
N ARG A 18 -6.78 -13.57 15.10
CA ARG A 18 -5.50 -14.03 14.54
C ARG A 18 -4.53 -12.87 14.31
N LEU A 19 -5.01 -11.78 13.70
CA LEU A 19 -4.21 -10.57 13.44
C LEU A 19 -3.74 -9.95 14.75
N SER A 20 -4.68 -9.72 15.67
CA SER A 20 -4.40 -9.06 16.94
C SER A 20 -3.49 -9.90 17.83
N ALA A 21 -3.65 -11.21 17.89
CA ALA A 21 -2.74 -12.08 18.65
C ALA A 21 -1.35 -12.18 18.01
N GLY A 22 -1.27 -12.14 16.68
CA GLY A 22 -0.01 -12.35 15.95
C GLY A 22 0.87 -11.10 15.80
N ILE A 23 0.36 -9.90 16.06
CA ILE A 23 1.14 -8.67 16.02
C ILE A 23 2.04 -8.60 17.27
N PRO A 24 3.38 -8.53 17.10
CA PRO A 24 4.31 -8.48 18.24
C PRO A 24 4.04 -7.30 19.20
N ARG A 25 4.26 -7.55 20.50
CA ARG A 25 4.02 -6.59 21.60
C ARG A 25 5.31 -6.03 22.18
N GLY A 26 5.23 -4.83 22.77
CA GLY A 26 6.35 -4.22 23.51
C GLY A 26 7.55 -3.80 22.66
N CYS A 27 7.46 -3.90 21.32
CA CYS A 27 8.55 -3.58 20.40
C CYS A 27 8.30 -2.34 19.54
N GLY A 28 7.24 -1.57 19.81
CA GLY A 28 6.90 -0.36 19.08
C GLY A 28 6.25 -0.61 17.73
N MET A 29 5.32 -1.57 17.67
CA MET A 29 4.48 -1.80 16.49
C MET A 29 3.43 -0.71 16.34
N SER A 30 3.18 -0.30 15.10
CA SER A 30 2.01 0.52 14.74
C SER A 30 0.72 -0.31 14.75
N ASN A 31 -0.43 0.37 14.64
CA ASN A 31 -1.68 -0.32 14.29
C ASN A 31 -1.62 -0.89 12.86
N PRO A 32 -2.37 -1.96 12.57
CA PRO A 32 -2.36 -2.60 11.26
C PRO A 32 -3.18 -1.79 10.28
N LEU A 33 -2.67 -1.64 9.07
CA LEU A 33 -3.40 -1.12 7.91
C LEU A 33 -4.54 -2.08 7.57
N LEU A 34 -5.77 -1.66 7.86
CA LEU A 34 -6.99 -2.29 7.36
C LEU A 34 -7.57 -1.39 6.26
N GLY A 35 -7.63 -1.92 5.04
CA GLY A 35 -8.04 -1.18 3.85
C GLY A 35 -9.52 -0.80 3.83
N THR A 36 -9.84 0.20 3.00
CA THR A 36 -11.21 0.59 2.66
C THR A 36 -11.24 0.92 1.18
N VAL A 37 -12.20 0.36 0.46
CA VAL A 37 -12.32 0.48 -0.99
C VAL A 37 -12.77 1.91 -1.33
N PRO A 38 -12.00 2.64 -2.16
CA PRO A 38 -12.41 3.97 -2.64
C PRO A 38 -13.69 3.90 -3.48
N GLY A 39 -14.52 4.95 -3.40
CA GLY A 39 -15.82 4.96 -4.08
C GLY A 39 -15.75 4.77 -5.60
N GLY A 40 -14.72 5.30 -6.27
CA GLY A 40 -14.54 5.11 -7.71
C GLY A 40 -13.72 3.88 -8.11
N TYR A 41 -13.26 3.06 -7.16
CA TYR A 41 -12.40 1.91 -7.46
C TYR A 41 -13.10 0.87 -8.35
N GLU A 42 -14.30 0.44 -7.97
CA GLU A 42 -15.03 -0.62 -8.68
C GLU A 42 -15.48 -0.21 -10.08
N ALA A 43 -15.78 1.08 -10.25
CA ALA A 43 -16.22 1.67 -11.51
C ALA A 43 -15.04 2.14 -12.39
N ALA A 44 -13.79 2.06 -11.89
CA ALA A 44 -12.63 2.45 -12.67
C ALA A 44 -12.48 1.50 -13.87
N PRO A 45 -12.18 2.03 -15.08
CA PRO A 45 -11.87 1.19 -16.25
C PRO A 45 -10.73 0.20 -16.01
N VAL A 46 -9.76 0.57 -15.16
CA VAL A 46 -8.68 -0.29 -14.68
C VAL A 46 -8.60 -0.19 -13.16
N ARG A 47 -8.91 -1.28 -12.45
CA ARG A 47 -8.81 -1.37 -10.99
C ARG A 47 -7.36 -1.47 -10.56
N LEU A 48 -6.79 -0.34 -10.13
CA LEU A 48 -5.40 -0.25 -9.70
C LEU A 48 -5.25 -0.50 -8.19
N LEU A 49 -4.47 -1.52 -7.85
CA LEU A 49 -4.00 -1.77 -6.47
C LEU A 49 -2.51 -1.42 -6.35
N VAL A 50 -2.20 -0.48 -5.46
CA VAL A 50 -0.82 -0.09 -5.12
C VAL A 50 -0.42 -0.71 -3.79
N ILE A 51 0.70 -1.43 -3.77
CA ILE A 51 1.27 -2.05 -2.58
C ILE A 51 2.51 -1.29 -2.13
N GLY A 52 2.43 -0.68 -0.95
CA GLY A 52 3.56 -0.12 -0.23
C GLY A 52 4.26 -1.13 0.66
N ARG A 53 5.18 -0.65 1.50
CA ARG A 53 6.05 -1.51 2.30
C ARG A 53 5.55 -1.69 3.73
N GLU A 54 5.32 -0.60 4.46
CA GLU A 54 4.93 -0.55 5.86
C GLU A 54 4.15 0.75 6.17
N THR A 55 3.57 0.85 7.37
CA THR A 55 2.80 2.02 7.81
C THR A 55 3.64 3.20 8.30
N HIS A 56 4.96 3.10 8.46
CA HIS A 56 5.86 4.25 8.75
C HIS A 56 5.37 5.27 9.83
N GLY A 57 4.87 4.79 10.98
CA GLY A 57 4.34 5.61 12.07
C GLY A 57 2.87 6.02 11.92
N TRP A 58 2.19 5.57 10.86
CA TRP A 58 0.77 5.81 10.69
C TRP A 58 -0.04 5.00 11.71
N CYS A 59 -0.98 5.69 12.37
CA CYS A 59 -1.81 5.11 13.41
C CYS A 59 -0.98 4.47 14.54
N GLU A 60 -0.01 5.20 15.08
CA GLU A 60 0.74 4.77 16.27
C GLU A 60 -0.16 4.47 17.48
N GLY A 61 0.38 3.63 18.38
CA GLY A 61 -0.27 3.22 19.61
C GLY A 61 -1.22 2.05 19.38
N TRP A 62 -0.69 0.86 19.08
CA TRP A 62 -1.48 -0.36 19.18
C TRP A 62 -2.17 -0.46 20.56
N ASP A 63 -1.42 -0.08 21.60
CA ASP A 63 -1.86 -0.08 23.00
C ASP A 63 -2.72 1.14 23.36
N ALA A 64 -2.91 2.11 22.45
CA ALA A 64 -3.86 3.19 22.68
C ALA A 64 -5.28 2.61 22.63
N GLU A 65 -6.05 2.81 23.68
CA GLU A 65 -7.43 2.32 23.78
C GLU A 65 -8.28 2.88 22.63
N PHE A 66 -8.73 1.98 21.76
CA PHE A 66 -9.96 2.20 21.00
C PHE A 66 -11.12 1.83 21.93
N SER A 67 -11.96 2.80 22.29
CA SER A 67 -13.28 2.51 22.84
C SER A 67 -14.18 2.08 21.68
N GLY A 68 -14.57 0.79 21.63
CA GLY A 68 -15.52 0.27 20.64
C GLY A 68 -14.91 -0.68 19.59
N ASP A 69 -15.54 -0.72 18.41
CA ASP A 69 -15.18 -1.63 17.32
C ASP A 69 -13.83 -1.26 16.69
N ARG A 70 -12.80 -2.06 16.99
CA ARG A 70 -11.43 -1.83 16.52
C ARG A 70 -11.29 -1.94 15.00
N VAL A 71 -12.00 -2.87 14.35
CA VAL A 71 -11.90 -3.06 12.90
C VAL A 71 -12.47 -1.82 12.20
N ALA A 72 -13.67 -1.39 12.59
CA ALA A 72 -14.29 -0.20 12.05
C ALA A 72 -13.45 1.06 12.32
N GLY A 73 -12.94 1.22 13.55
CA GLY A 73 -12.13 2.36 13.95
C GLY A 73 -10.82 2.47 13.16
N LEU A 74 -10.13 1.35 12.93
CA LEU A 74 -8.90 1.32 12.14
C LEU A 74 -9.15 1.62 10.67
N ARG A 75 -10.14 0.96 10.06
CA ARG A 75 -10.54 1.23 8.66
C ARG A 75 -10.87 2.70 8.45
N LEU A 76 -11.69 3.28 9.34
CA LEU A 76 -12.04 4.70 9.29
C LEU A 76 -10.79 5.60 9.39
N ARG A 77 -9.87 5.29 10.30
CA ARG A 77 -8.64 6.07 10.50
C ARG A 77 -7.75 6.05 9.25
N TYR A 78 -7.56 4.89 8.62
CA TYR A 78 -6.80 4.81 7.37
C TYR A 78 -7.54 5.40 6.17
N ALA A 79 -8.86 5.24 6.08
CA ALA A 79 -9.67 5.92 5.06
C ALA A 79 -9.55 7.45 5.16
N SER A 80 -9.49 8.00 6.38
CA SER A 80 -9.36 9.45 6.64
C SER A 80 -8.03 10.06 6.16
N PHE A 81 -7.02 9.21 5.93
CA PHE A 81 -5.76 9.64 5.32
C PHE A 81 -5.90 9.95 3.82
N GLU A 82 -7.04 9.60 3.22
CA GLU A 82 -7.40 9.91 1.83
C GLU A 82 -6.28 9.54 0.84
N ARG A 83 -5.63 8.39 1.07
CA ARG A 83 -4.54 7.87 0.20
C ARG A 83 -3.47 8.92 -0.10
N GLY A 84 -3.11 9.72 0.91
CA GLY A 84 -2.03 10.69 0.79
C GLY A 84 -2.40 11.94 0.01
N LYS A 85 -3.69 12.31 -0.06
CA LYS A 85 -4.16 13.57 -0.69
C LYS A 85 -3.48 14.81 -0.14
N ARG A 86 -3.05 14.78 1.13
CA ARG A 86 -2.23 15.83 1.78
C ARG A 86 -0.72 15.62 1.64
N TYR A 87 -0.29 14.45 1.16
CA TYR A 87 1.10 13.97 1.06
C TYR A 87 1.60 13.94 -0.40
N ARG A 88 1.11 14.88 -1.22
CA ARG A 88 1.45 15.02 -2.65
C ARG A 88 2.93 15.30 -2.94
N LYS A 89 3.77 15.47 -1.92
CA LYS A 89 5.23 15.65 -2.07
C LYS A 89 6.03 14.37 -1.79
N THR A 90 5.37 13.31 -1.34
CA THR A 90 6.04 12.03 -1.10
C THR A 90 6.12 11.23 -2.40
N PRO A 91 7.27 10.64 -2.73
CA PRO A 91 7.43 9.89 -3.98
C PRO A 91 6.41 8.76 -4.15
N PHE A 92 6.03 8.08 -3.06
CA PHE A 92 5.06 6.98 -3.08
C PHE A 92 3.68 7.44 -3.59
N PHE A 93 3.05 8.42 -2.93
CA PHE A 93 1.71 8.87 -3.31
C PHE A 93 1.72 9.67 -4.62
N GLN A 94 2.82 10.35 -4.95
CA GLN A 94 2.99 10.94 -6.28
C GLN A 94 2.94 9.87 -7.37
N ALA A 95 3.76 8.83 -7.27
CA ALA A 95 3.79 7.77 -8.28
C ALA A 95 2.45 7.04 -8.38
N ALA A 96 1.77 6.80 -7.25
CA ALA A 96 0.46 6.14 -7.22
C ALA A 96 -0.62 6.97 -7.94
N THR A 97 -0.73 8.25 -7.59
CA THR A 97 -1.72 9.16 -8.21
C THR A 97 -1.43 9.39 -9.68
N GLU A 98 -0.16 9.42 -10.05
CA GLU A 98 0.28 9.56 -11.42
C GLU A 98 -0.12 8.34 -12.25
N LEU A 99 0.19 7.13 -11.77
CA LEU A 99 -0.23 5.88 -12.39
C LEU A 99 -1.75 5.79 -12.53
N GLN A 100 -2.50 6.18 -11.50
CA GLN A 100 -3.96 6.21 -11.55
C GLN A 100 -4.48 7.11 -12.67
N ARG A 101 -3.91 8.31 -12.85
CA ARG A 101 -4.30 9.22 -13.95
C ARG A 101 -4.01 8.66 -15.33
N LEU A 102 -2.95 7.87 -15.45
CA LEU A 102 -2.55 7.31 -16.74
C LEU A 102 -3.43 6.13 -17.16
N LEU A 103 -3.80 5.29 -16.19
CA LEU A 103 -4.68 4.15 -16.42
C LEU A 103 -6.15 4.59 -16.51
N ASN A 104 -6.55 5.59 -15.73
CA ASN A 104 -7.92 6.05 -15.58
C ASN A 104 -8.02 7.58 -15.70
N PRO A 105 -7.81 8.16 -16.89
CA PRO A 105 -7.72 9.62 -17.07
C PRO A 105 -9.01 10.40 -16.75
N ALA A 106 -10.16 9.72 -16.68
CA ALA A 106 -11.45 10.31 -16.34
C ALA A 106 -11.87 10.10 -14.87
N SER A 107 -11.11 9.34 -14.06
CA SER A 107 -11.42 9.03 -12.66
C SER A 107 -10.73 9.97 -11.68
N ASP A 108 -11.12 9.96 -10.39
CA ASP A 108 -10.38 10.69 -9.37
C ASP A 108 -8.96 10.07 -9.24
N PRO A 109 -7.89 10.89 -9.20
CA PRO A 109 -6.52 10.39 -9.03
C PRO A 109 -6.27 9.64 -7.72
N PHE A 110 -7.22 9.64 -6.78
CA PHE A 110 -7.18 8.92 -5.51
C PHE A 110 -8.15 7.73 -5.46
N ASP A 111 -8.74 7.31 -6.59
CA ASP A 111 -9.63 6.13 -6.65
C ASP A 111 -8.88 4.78 -6.76
N PHE A 112 -7.57 4.76 -6.53
CA PHE A 112 -6.78 3.52 -6.45
C PHE A 112 -6.83 2.92 -5.04
N MET A 113 -6.77 1.59 -4.95
CA MET A 113 -6.65 0.91 -3.67
C MET A 113 -5.19 0.93 -3.18
N TRP A 114 -4.99 1.09 -1.87
CA TRP A 114 -3.66 1.07 -1.25
C TRP A 114 -3.62 0.08 -0.09
N LEU A 115 -2.64 -0.84 -0.15
CA LEU A 115 -2.28 -1.77 0.92
C LEU A 115 -0.76 -1.77 1.12
N ASN A 116 -0.25 -2.54 2.08
CA ASN A 116 1.18 -2.68 2.34
C ASN A 116 1.57 -4.16 2.43
N LEU A 117 2.83 -4.46 2.11
CA LEU A 117 3.41 -5.79 2.35
C LEU A 117 3.36 -6.16 3.83
N PHE A 118 3.86 -5.28 4.70
CA PHE A 118 3.67 -5.41 6.13
C PHE A 118 2.51 -4.53 6.57
N ILE A 119 1.53 -5.15 7.21
CA ILE A 119 0.35 -4.45 7.73
C ILE A 119 0.71 -3.45 8.84
N CYS A 120 1.84 -3.66 9.52
CA CYS A 120 2.40 -2.78 10.55
C CYS A 120 3.82 -2.34 10.19
N ASP A 121 4.30 -1.29 10.87
CA ASP A 121 5.71 -0.93 10.97
C ASP A 121 6.25 -1.22 12.38
N GLU A 122 7.56 -1.34 12.48
CA GLU A 122 8.30 -1.44 13.74
C GLU A 122 9.10 -0.15 13.93
N LYS A 123 8.71 0.68 14.91
CA LYS A 123 9.37 1.96 15.23
C LYS A 123 9.53 2.86 14.00
N LYS A 124 8.46 3.02 13.18
CA LYS A 124 8.45 3.77 11.92
C LYS A 124 9.32 3.17 10.81
N GLY A 125 9.72 1.92 10.95
CA GLY A 125 10.58 1.23 9.98
C GLY A 125 10.04 -0.11 9.55
N LEU A 126 10.73 -0.72 8.60
CA LEU A 126 10.48 -2.10 8.23
C LEU A 126 10.65 -3.02 9.44
N PRO A 127 9.67 -3.89 9.72
CA PRO A 127 9.83 -4.97 10.68
C PRO A 127 11.01 -5.87 10.31
N LYS A 128 11.74 -6.38 11.31
CA LYS A 128 12.93 -7.22 11.10
C LYS A 128 12.90 -8.51 11.90
N GLY A 129 13.69 -9.49 11.46
CA GLY A 129 13.92 -10.73 12.20
C GLY A 129 12.61 -11.43 12.58
N PRO A 130 12.46 -11.90 13.84
CA PRO A 130 11.26 -12.59 14.30
C PRO A 130 9.96 -11.80 14.10
N ASN A 131 10.01 -10.47 14.26
CA ASN A 131 8.85 -9.61 14.09
C ASN A 131 8.34 -9.62 12.65
N ALA A 132 9.25 -9.54 11.68
CA ALA A 132 8.90 -9.68 10.27
C ALA A 132 8.26 -11.04 10.01
N GLU A 133 8.85 -12.14 10.50
CA GLU A 133 8.30 -13.50 10.30
C GLU A 133 6.89 -13.65 10.88
N SER A 134 6.63 -13.12 12.07
CA SER A 134 5.29 -13.11 12.67
C SER A 134 4.29 -12.38 11.77
N LEU A 135 4.64 -11.20 11.27
CA LEU A 135 3.78 -10.43 10.37
C LEU A 135 3.54 -11.14 9.03
N ARG A 136 4.53 -11.86 8.48
CA ARG A 136 4.33 -12.64 7.24
C ARG A 136 3.32 -13.76 7.44
N ARG A 137 3.35 -14.47 8.58
CA ARG A 137 2.43 -15.57 8.89
C ARG A 137 0.99 -15.11 9.04
N ILE A 138 0.78 -13.89 9.52
CA ILE A 138 -0.55 -13.32 9.71
C ILE A 138 -1.04 -12.46 8.54
N SER A 139 -0.24 -12.33 7.48
CA SER A 139 -0.64 -11.55 6.30
C SER A 139 -1.99 -12.02 5.76
N LEU A 140 -2.74 -11.07 5.22
CA LEU A 140 -3.99 -11.29 4.48
C LEU A 140 -3.86 -10.82 3.03
N LEU A 141 -2.65 -10.44 2.58
CA LEU A 141 -2.49 -9.71 1.33
C LEU A 141 -3.00 -10.48 0.12
N ARG A 142 -2.93 -11.81 0.12
CA ARG A 142 -3.44 -12.61 -0.99
C ARG A 142 -4.96 -12.59 -1.04
N GLU A 143 -5.59 -12.77 0.10
CA GLU A 143 -7.04 -12.74 0.27
C GLU A 143 -7.57 -11.33 -0.04
N GLU A 144 -6.86 -10.28 0.38
CA GLU A 144 -7.17 -8.90 0.03
C GLU A 144 -7.11 -8.69 -1.49
N ILE A 145 -6.03 -9.12 -2.15
CA ILE A 145 -5.89 -9.04 -3.62
C ILE A 145 -7.01 -9.82 -4.31
N PHE A 146 -7.36 -11.00 -3.80
CA PHE A 146 -8.41 -11.85 -4.37
C PHE A 146 -9.77 -11.15 -4.31
N ILE A 147 -10.15 -10.60 -3.16
CA ILE A 147 -11.41 -9.85 -2.98
C ILE A 147 -11.43 -8.60 -3.86
N LEU A 148 -10.32 -7.87 -3.91
CA LEU A 148 -10.27 -6.59 -4.64
C LEU A 148 -10.36 -6.74 -6.16
N GLU A 149 -10.10 -7.95 -6.68
CA GLU A 149 -10.08 -8.24 -8.13
C GLU A 149 -9.40 -7.13 -8.97
N PRO A 150 -8.14 -6.73 -8.65
CA PRO A 150 -7.47 -5.68 -9.39
C PRO A 150 -7.06 -6.14 -10.78
N ASP A 151 -7.22 -5.28 -11.79
CA ASP A 151 -6.64 -5.48 -13.12
C ASP A 151 -5.12 -5.30 -13.13
N ALA A 152 -4.60 -4.46 -12.23
CA ALA A 152 -3.18 -4.20 -12.08
C ALA A 152 -2.78 -4.07 -10.61
N VAL A 153 -1.77 -4.86 -10.21
CA VAL A 153 -1.12 -4.75 -8.89
C VAL A 153 0.30 -4.20 -9.06
N VAL A 154 0.61 -3.09 -8.39
CA VAL A 154 1.91 -2.43 -8.49
C VAL A 154 2.58 -2.32 -7.12
N PHE A 155 3.74 -2.95 -7.00
CA PHE A 155 4.55 -2.95 -5.77
C PHE A 155 5.58 -1.82 -5.80
N PHE A 156 5.37 -0.76 -5.01
CA PHE A 156 6.39 0.27 -4.79
C PHE A 156 7.34 -0.14 -3.67
N THR A 157 8.27 -1.00 -4.05
CA THR A 157 9.13 -1.75 -3.13
C THR A 157 10.60 -1.60 -3.53
N GLY A 158 11.50 -2.01 -2.63
CA GLY A 158 12.95 -1.96 -2.86
C GLY A 158 13.64 -3.27 -2.51
N PRO A 159 14.97 -3.37 -2.66
CA PRO A 159 15.74 -4.58 -2.37
C PRO A 159 15.45 -5.16 -0.98
N ALA A 160 15.26 -4.31 0.03
CA ALA A 160 14.98 -4.70 1.41
C ALA A 160 13.66 -5.47 1.60
N THR A 161 12.67 -5.26 0.73
CA THR A 161 11.36 -5.93 0.80
C THR A 161 11.21 -7.06 -0.21
N MET A 162 12.17 -7.24 -1.12
CA MET A 162 12.14 -8.27 -2.15
C MET A 162 12.02 -9.68 -1.55
N ASN A 163 12.74 -9.95 -0.46
CA ASN A 163 12.65 -11.24 0.25
C ASN A 163 11.26 -11.48 0.85
N THR A 164 10.56 -10.41 1.25
CA THR A 164 9.18 -10.53 1.75
C THR A 164 8.22 -10.86 0.61
N ILE A 165 8.34 -10.20 -0.55
CA ILE A 165 7.47 -10.49 -1.71
C ILE A 165 7.65 -11.94 -2.19
N LYS A 166 8.90 -12.40 -2.23
CA LYS A 166 9.25 -13.78 -2.62
C LYS A 166 8.95 -14.82 -1.54
N HIS A 167 8.47 -14.40 -0.37
CA HIS A 167 8.21 -15.33 0.71
C HIS A 167 6.96 -16.18 0.39
N PRO A 168 6.97 -17.50 0.62
CA PRO A 168 5.85 -18.40 0.30
C PRO A 168 4.51 -18.05 0.95
N HIS A 169 4.52 -17.26 2.03
CA HIS A 169 3.28 -16.75 2.65
C HIS A 169 2.55 -15.74 1.76
N TYR A 170 3.26 -14.97 0.93
CA TYR A 170 2.62 -13.99 0.05
C TYR A 170 2.23 -14.62 -1.27
N PHE A 171 3.20 -15.16 -2.02
CA PHE A 171 2.98 -15.67 -3.37
C PHE A 171 3.85 -16.93 -3.64
N PRO A 172 3.43 -18.12 -3.17
CA PRO A 172 4.19 -19.37 -3.27
C PRO A 172 4.31 -19.85 -4.71
N ASP A 173 3.31 -19.53 -5.53
CA ASP A 173 3.22 -19.96 -6.93
C ASP A 173 3.66 -18.86 -7.91
N ALA A 174 4.18 -17.73 -7.41
CA ALA A 174 4.60 -16.63 -8.27
C ALA A 174 5.97 -16.86 -8.89
N GLU A 175 6.04 -16.71 -10.21
CA GLU A 175 7.30 -16.64 -10.94
C GLU A 175 7.86 -15.23 -10.98
N PHE A 176 9.07 -15.06 -10.47
CA PHE A 176 9.77 -13.77 -10.50
C PHE A 176 10.69 -13.70 -11.72
N ARG A 177 10.20 -13.04 -12.78
CA ARG A 177 10.99 -12.84 -14.00
C ARG A 177 11.66 -11.45 -13.97
N PRO A 178 13.00 -11.37 -14.08
CA PRO A 178 13.65 -10.08 -14.27
C PRO A 178 13.17 -9.49 -15.60
N ARG A 179 12.68 -8.24 -15.56
CA ARG A 179 12.52 -7.48 -16.79
C ARG A 179 13.91 -7.02 -17.23
N SER A 180 14.26 -7.21 -18.51
CA SER A 180 15.60 -6.98 -19.05
C SER A 180 16.18 -5.60 -18.66
N PRO A 181 17.52 -5.45 -18.57
CA PRO A 181 18.16 -4.25 -18.01
C PRO A 181 17.99 -2.96 -18.85
N LYS A 182 17.23 -2.98 -19.95
CA LYS A 182 17.01 -1.84 -20.86
C LYS A 182 15.88 -0.92 -20.42
N TRP A 183 15.69 -0.73 -19.11
CA TRP A 183 14.94 0.40 -18.57
C TRP A 183 15.88 1.59 -18.31
N SER A 184 16.72 1.91 -19.29
CA SER A 184 17.32 3.23 -19.40
C SER A 184 16.23 4.20 -19.84
N GLN A 185 15.69 4.95 -18.87
CA GLN A 185 14.88 6.16 -19.04
C GLN A 185 13.42 5.95 -19.53
N LEU A 186 12.46 6.19 -18.61
CA LEU A 186 11.10 6.73 -18.90
C LEU A 186 10.26 6.03 -19.98
N VAL A 187 9.64 4.89 -19.65
CA VAL A 187 8.44 4.37 -20.37
C VAL A 187 7.50 3.59 -19.40
N ALA A 188 7.93 3.23 -18.18
CA ALA A 188 7.03 2.62 -17.20
C ALA A 188 6.15 3.74 -16.67
N ALA A 189 4.86 3.66 -17.02
CA ALA A 189 3.82 4.64 -16.73
C ALA A 189 3.74 5.86 -17.67
N GLY A 190 4.06 5.82 -18.97
CA GLY A 190 3.59 6.89 -19.89
C GLY A 190 3.95 8.35 -19.53
N LEU A 191 4.92 8.54 -18.63
CA LEU A 191 5.31 9.84 -18.13
C LEU A 191 6.28 10.47 -19.09
N ARG A 192 5.80 11.47 -19.81
CA ARG A 192 6.66 12.28 -20.65
C ARG A 192 7.69 12.92 -19.73
N LYS A 193 8.96 12.65 -20.03
CA LYS A 193 10.13 13.38 -19.56
C LYS A 193 9.77 14.87 -19.56
N ARG A 194 9.67 15.51 -18.38
CA ARG A 194 9.63 16.98 -18.34
C ARG A 194 10.80 17.45 -19.20
N GLN A 195 10.49 18.14 -20.29
CA GLN A 195 11.51 18.83 -21.08
C GLN A 195 12.30 19.67 -20.09
N ARG A 196 13.62 19.45 -20.06
CA ARG A 196 14.52 20.33 -19.32
C ARG A 196 14.32 21.72 -19.90
N LEU A 197 13.70 22.61 -19.14
CA LEU A 197 13.83 24.04 -19.40
C LEU A 197 15.33 24.36 -19.36
N PRO A 198 15.88 25.07 -20.36
CA PRO A 198 17.28 25.43 -20.34
C PRO A 198 17.53 26.29 -19.10
N ILE A 199 18.44 25.82 -18.24
CA ILE A 199 18.98 26.64 -17.16
C ILE A 199 19.89 27.66 -17.84
N THR A 200 19.36 28.85 -18.11
CA THR A 200 20.19 30.03 -18.36
C THR A 200 20.89 30.37 -17.05
N ARG A 201 22.22 30.15 -17.01
CA ARG A 201 23.07 30.75 -15.98
C ARG A 201 23.08 32.26 -16.24
N ASN A 202 22.24 32.99 -15.52
CA ASN A 202 22.46 34.42 -15.34
C ASN A 202 23.60 34.57 -14.33
N THR A 203 24.80 34.85 -14.84
CA THR A 203 25.84 35.54 -14.10
C THR A 203 25.34 36.95 -13.80
N CYS A 204 25.17 37.28 -12.52
CA CYS A 204 25.11 38.67 -12.09
C CYS A 204 26.53 39.14 -11.80
N VAL A 205 26.87 40.27 -12.41
CA VAL A 205 27.93 41.20 -11.99
C VAL A 205 27.58 41.77 -10.62
#